data_AF-W7FR73-F1
#
_entry.id   AF-W7FR73-F1
#
_cell.length_a   1.000
_cell.length_b   1.000
_cell.length_c   1.000
_cell.angle_alpha   90.00
_cell.angle_beta   90.00
_cell.angle_gamma   90.00
#
_symmetry.space_group_name_H-M   'P 1'
#
loop_
_entity.id
_entity.type
_entity.pdbx_description
1 polymer ?
#
loop_
_entity_poly.entity_id
_entity_poly.type
_entity_poly.pdbx_seq_one_letter_code
_entity_poly.pdbx_strand_id
1 'polypeptide(L)'
;MKATSKENILWKYKEKDEFIYSQLQNILTSQPFNKILEYENGDIYIGTSRNKKRNGFGYYLYVNIKTIYQGQWNDNTKNGYGTLYNQKEVIYSGRHITFLCRPLCKHFFFYTNMANLL
;
A
#
# COMPACT_ATOMS: atom_id res chain seq x y z
N MET A 1 -2.36 14.96 7.48
CA MET A 1 -3.08 14.22 6.40
C MET A 1 -4.42 14.89 6.11
N LYS A 2 -4.85 14.93 4.84
CA LYS A 2 -6.14 15.51 4.44
C LYS A 2 -6.92 14.55 3.54
N ALA A 3 -8.24 14.57 3.64
CA ALA A 3 -9.09 13.89 2.67
C ALA A 3 -9.12 14.68 1.36
N THR A 4 -9.22 13.97 0.24
CA THR A 4 -9.34 14.58 -1.09
C THR A 4 -10.34 13.79 -1.95
N SER A 5 -10.74 14.37 -3.08
CA SER A 5 -11.61 13.70 -4.06
C SER A 5 -10.77 12.95 -5.11
N LYS A 6 -11.43 12.02 -5.82
CA LYS A 6 -10.84 11.25 -6.92
C LYS A 6 -10.37 12.18 -8.04
N GLU A 7 -11.16 13.18 -8.37
CA GLU A 7 -10.89 14.14 -9.44
C GLU A 7 -9.67 14.99 -9.10
N ASN A 8 -9.62 15.50 -7.86
CA ASN A 8 -8.52 16.33 -7.39
C ASN A 8 -7.18 15.59 -7.39
N ILE A 9 -7.16 14.34 -6.92
CA ILE A 9 -5.91 13.56 -6.87
C ILE A 9 -5.46 13.13 -8.28
N LEU A 10 -6.39 12.76 -9.17
CA LEU A 10 -6.06 12.39 -10.54
C LEU A 10 -5.51 13.58 -11.33
N TRP A 11 -6.16 14.75 -11.24
CA TRP A 11 -5.67 15.95 -11.91
C TRP A 11 -4.28 16.36 -11.42
N LYS A 12 -4.05 16.28 -10.10
CA LYS A 12 -2.75 16.63 -9.50
C LYS A 12 -1.58 15.82 -10.07
N TYR A 13 -1.79 14.53 -10.38
CA TYR A 13 -0.72 13.64 -10.85
C TYR A 13 -0.68 13.44 -12.36
N LYS A 14 -1.72 13.86 -13.09
CA LYS A 14 -1.87 13.67 -14.55
C LYS A 14 -0.62 14.09 -15.35
N GLU A 15 -0.03 15.23 -15.01
CA GLU A 15 1.15 15.77 -15.70
C GLU A 15 2.42 15.69 -14.85
N LYS A 16 2.32 15.23 -13.61
CA LYS A 16 3.43 15.25 -12.64
C LYS A 16 4.22 13.95 -12.65
N ASP A 17 3.52 12.81 -12.67
CA ASP A 17 4.16 11.50 -12.65
C ASP A 17 3.22 10.46 -13.27
N GLU A 18 3.55 10.03 -14.49
CA GLU A 18 2.77 9.08 -15.29
C GLU A 18 2.56 7.74 -14.57
N PHE A 19 3.56 7.28 -13.81
CA PHE A 19 3.43 6.05 -13.06
C PHE A 19 2.42 6.19 -11.93
N ILE A 20 2.55 7.22 -11.10
CA ILE A 20 1.61 7.45 -10.01
C ILE A 20 0.20 7.66 -10.57
N TYR A 21 0.07 8.41 -11.68
CA TYR A 21 -1.21 8.63 -12.35
C TYR A 21 -1.86 7.31 -12.81
N SER A 22 -1.13 6.45 -13.53
CA SER A 22 -1.65 5.16 -14.00
C SER A 22 -2.08 4.25 -12.84
N GLN A 23 -1.31 4.21 -11.75
CA GLN A 23 -1.68 3.45 -10.56
C GLN A 23 -2.93 4.01 -9.89
N LEU A 24 -3.04 5.33 -9.74
CA LEU A 24 -4.23 5.99 -9.20
C LEU A 24 -5.47 5.69 -10.04
N GLN A 25 -5.36 5.76 -11.38
CA GLN A 25 -6.47 5.41 -12.27
C GLN A 25 -6.93 3.97 -12.03
N ASN A 26 -6.01 3.01 -12.08
CA ASN A 26 -6.31 1.59 -11.91
C ASN A 26 -6.99 1.29 -10.56
N ILE A 27 -6.48 1.89 -9.48
CA ILE A 27 -7.02 1.68 -8.13
C ILE A 27 -8.41 2.31 -7.99
N LEU A 28 -8.60 3.52 -8.52
CA LEU A 28 -9.84 4.30 -8.36
C LEU A 28 -10.93 3.92 -9.37
N THR A 29 -10.63 3.14 -10.41
CA THR A 29 -11.63 2.59 -11.35
C THR A 29 -12.07 1.18 -10.95
N SER A 30 -11.17 0.36 -10.39
CA SER A 30 -11.45 -1.04 -10.10
C SER A 30 -12.20 -1.27 -8.78
N GLN A 31 -12.16 -0.32 -7.85
CA GLN A 31 -12.64 -0.52 -6.48
C GLN A 31 -13.45 0.68 -5.96
N PRO A 32 -14.59 0.45 -5.29
CA PRO A 32 -15.42 1.51 -4.72
C PRO A 32 -14.86 1.98 -3.36
N PHE A 33 -13.61 2.41 -3.32
CA PHE A 33 -13.01 2.90 -2.08
C PHE A 33 -13.64 4.21 -1.62
N ASN A 34 -13.94 4.29 -0.33
CA ASN A 34 -14.64 5.43 0.26
C ASN A 34 -13.70 6.52 0.81
N LYS A 35 -12.39 6.27 0.89
CA LYS A 35 -11.42 7.24 1.39
C LYS A 35 -10.18 7.32 0.52
N ILE A 36 -9.84 8.56 0.19
CA ILE A 36 -8.57 8.97 -0.41
C ILE A 36 -7.95 9.98 0.56
N LEU A 37 -6.81 9.64 1.13
CA LEU A 37 -6.09 10.46 2.09
C LEU A 37 -4.72 10.82 1.52
N GLU A 38 -4.40 12.10 1.55
CA GLU A 38 -3.10 12.63 1.17
C GLU A 38 -2.31 13.02 2.43
N TYR A 39 -1.08 12.53 2.52
CA TYR A 39 -0.15 12.82 3.61
C TYR A 39 0.71 14.05 3.29
N GLU A 40 1.30 14.65 4.33
CA GLU A 40 2.13 15.86 4.17
C GLU A 40 3.39 15.62 3.33
N ASN A 41 3.91 14.39 3.38
CA ASN A 41 5.02 13.95 2.52
C ASN A 41 4.59 13.66 1.06
N GLY A 42 3.31 13.85 0.72
CA GLY A 42 2.75 13.58 -0.60
C GLY A 42 2.30 12.13 -0.82
N ASP A 43 2.49 11.23 0.15
CA ASP A 43 2.01 9.86 0.03
C ASP A 43 0.48 9.80 0.02
N ILE A 44 -0.06 8.75 -0.58
CA ILE A 44 -1.49 8.61 -0.81
C ILE A 44 -1.97 7.29 -0.25
N TYR A 45 -3.03 7.32 0.55
CA TYR A 45 -3.77 6.14 0.95
C TYR A 45 -5.14 6.11 0.28
N ILE A 46 -5.50 4.96 -0.28
CA ILE A 46 -6.82 4.71 -0.86
C ILE A 46 -7.35 3.42 -0.27
N GLY A 47 -8.46 3.46 0.47
CA GLY A 47 -8.98 2.25 1.10
C GLY A 47 -10.07 2.53 2.12
N THR A 48 -10.34 1.54 2.96
CA THR A 48 -11.30 1.69 4.05
C THR A 48 -10.65 2.32 5.30
N SER A 49 -11.46 2.92 6.17
CA SER A 49 -11.00 3.45 7.44
C SER A 49 -12.03 3.22 8.54
N ARG A 50 -11.56 3.06 9.77
CA ARG A 50 -12.37 2.96 10.98
C ARG A 50 -11.80 3.90 12.03
N ASN A 51 -12.62 4.71 12.68
CA ASN A 51 -12.19 5.65 13.73
C ASN A 51 -11.00 6.55 13.33
N LYS A 52 -11.05 7.09 12.10
CA LYS A 52 -9.97 7.92 11.51
C LYS A 52 -8.62 7.19 11.34
N LYS A 53 -8.60 5.86 11.42
CA LYS A 53 -7.43 5.00 11.18
C LYS A 53 -7.65 4.12 9.96
N ARG A 54 -6.58 3.83 9.21
CA ARG A 54 -6.59 2.84 8.13
C ARG A 54 -6.96 1.48 8.71
N ASN A 55 -8.00 0.86 8.16
CA ASN A 55 -8.53 -0.41 8.64
C ASN A 55 -9.21 -1.13 7.47
N GLY A 56 -9.08 -2.45 7.38
CA GLY A 56 -9.59 -3.23 6.25
C GLY A 56 -8.59 -3.24 5.08
N PHE A 57 -9.08 -3.39 3.86
CA PHE A 57 -8.22 -3.43 2.68
C PHE A 57 -7.93 -2.03 2.14
N GLY A 58 -6.71 -1.81 1.65
CA GLY A 58 -6.34 -0.53 1.05
C GLY A 58 -4.97 -0.52 0.41
N TYR A 59 -4.77 0.51 -0.39
CA TYR A 59 -3.55 0.84 -1.11
C TYR A 59 -2.83 1.99 -0.42
N TYR A 60 -1.51 1.93 -0.38
CA TYR A 60 -0.65 3.02 0.05
C TYR A 60 0.43 3.24 -1.00
N LEU A 61 0.40 4.41 -1.62
CA LEU A 61 1.34 4.84 -2.64
C LEU A 61 2.40 5.69 -1.95
N TYR A 62 3.62 5.14 -1.92
CA TYR A 62 4.81 5.86 -1.52
C TYR A 62 5.30 6.67 -2.73
N VAL A 63 4.89 7.94 -2.79
CA VAL A 63 5.06 8.77 -4.00
C VAL A 63 6.54 9.02 -4.28
N ASN A 64 7.31 9.33 -3.24
CA ASN A 64 8.73 9.70 -3.41
C ASN A 64 9.58 8.53 -3.95
N ILE A 65 9.28 7.30 -3.54
CA ILE A 65 10.03 6.10 -3.95
C ILE A 65 9.30 5.27 -5.00
N LYS A 66 8.21 5.79 -5.58
CA LYS A 66 7.42 5.16 -6.65
C LYS A 66 7.09 3.69 -6.37
N THR A 67 6.58 3.43 -5.17
CA THR A 67 6.26 2.08 -4.68
C THR A 67 4.84 2.04 -4.15
N ILE A 68 4.14 0.93 -4.33
CA ILE A 68 2.76 0.73 -3.92
C ILE A 68 2.69 -0.47 -3.00
N TYR A 69 2.03 -0.29 -1.86
CA TYR A 69 1.57 -1.38 -1.02
C TYR A 69 0.08 -1.59 -1.24
N GLN A 70 -0.33 -2.83 -1.48
CA GLN A 70 -1.71 -3.28 -1.53
C GLN A 70 -1.89 -4.37 -0.47
N GLY A 71 -2.80 -4.19 0.49
CA GLY A 71 -3.01 -5.22 1.50
C GLY A 71 -3.98 -4.84 2.60
N GLN A 72 -4.02 -5.66 3.64
CA GLN A 72 -4.89 -5.40 4.79
C GLN A 72 -4.21 -4.46 5.80
N TRP A 73 -5.04 -3.73 6.53
CA TRP A 73 -4.69 -2.72 7.50
C TRP A 73 -5.49 -2.96 8.77
N ASN A 74 -4.84 -2.77 9.92
CA ASN A 74 -5.50 -2.75 11.22
C ASN A 74 -4.93 -1.58 12.04
N ASP A 75 -5.79 -0.61 12.36
CA ASP A 75 -5.45 0.57 13.17
C ASP A 75 -4.14 1.27 12.75
N ASN A 76 -4.05 1.64 11.48
CA ASN A 76 -2.88 2.26 10.84
C ASN A 76 -1.65 1.36 10.62
N THR A 77 -1.69 0.09 11.02
CA THR A 77 -0.61 -0.87 10.79
C THR A 77 -0.94 -1.82 9.64
N LYS A 78 0.06 -2.21 8.85
CA LYS A 78 -0.08 -3.28 7.85
C LYS A 78 -0.34 -4.59 8.60
N ASN A 79 -1.38 -5.33 8.23
CA ASN A 79 -1.76 -6.59 8.85
C ASN A 79 -2.25 -7.55 7.76
N GLY A 80 -2.23 -8.86 8.03
CA GLY A 80 -2.61 -9.91 7.10
C GLY A 80 -1.83 -9.88 5.79
N TYR A 81 -2.44 -10.31 4.69
CA TYR A 81 -1.74 -10.40 3.41
C TYR A 81 -1.56 -9.04 2.74
N GLY A 82 -0.39 -8.83 2.15
CA GLY A 82 -0.10 -7.66 1.36
C GLY A 82 1.04 -7.89 0.37
N THR A 83 1.02 -7.06 -0.68
CA THR A 83 2.03 -7.01 -1.73
C THR A 83 2.60 -5.61 -1.80
N LEU A 84 3.93 -5.49 -1.79
CA LEU A 84 4.66 -4.26 -2.06
C LEU A 84 5.32 -4.41 -3.43
N TYR A 85 5.11 -3.47 -4.32
CA TYR A 85 5.66 -3.53 -5.67
C TYR A 85 6.01 -2.13 -6.18
N ASN A 86 6.96 -2.07 -7.11
CA ASN A 86 7.30 -0.87 -7.87
C ASN A 86 7.00 -1.12 -9.36
N GLN A 87 7.48 -0.24 -10.25
CA GLN A 87 7.31 -0.42 -11.70
C GLN A 87 7.95 -1.68 -12.28
N LYS A 88 9.00 -2.18 -11.63
CA LYS A 88 9.88 -3.23 -12.18
C LYS A 88 9.51 -4.59 -11.64
N GLU A 89 9.19 -4.68 -10.35
CA GLU A 89 9.07 -5.95 -9.66
C GLU A 89 8.13 -5.90 -8.45
N VAL A 90 7.74 -7.10 -8.03
CA VAL A 90 7.18 -7.33 -6.70
C VAL A 90 8.34 -7.41 -5.71
N ILE A 91 8.41 -6.42 -4.83
CA ILE A 91 9.44 -6.32 -3.77
C ILE A 91 9.11 -7.29 -2.63
N TYR A 92 7.82 -7.44 -2.32
CA TYR A 92 7.34 -8.32 -1.27
C TYR A 92 5.93 -8.79 -1.59
N SER A 93 5.64 -10.07 -1.33
CA SER A 93 4.27 -10.58 -1.25
C SER A 93 4.20 -11.61 -0.14
N GLY A 94 3.35 -11.37 0.86
CA GLY A 94 3.30 -12.24 2.03
C GLY A 94 2.35 -11.76 3.13
N ARG A 95 2.41 -12.44 4.27
CA ARG A 95 1.56 -12.16 5.44
C ARG A 95 2.30 -11.33 6.49
N HIS A 96 1.74 -10.18 6.83
CA HIS A 96 2.04 -9.39 8.02
C HIS A 96 1.19 -9.90 9.21
N ILE A 97 1.79 -10.20 10.36
CA ILE A 97 1.04 -10.58 11.58
C ILE A 97 1.40 -9.60 12.68
N THR A 98 0.52 -8.63 12.97
CA THR A 98 0.78 -7.61 14.00
C THR A 98 0.61 -8.13 15.45
N PHE A 99 0.38 -9.43 15.68
CA PHE A 99 0.05 -9.98 17.01
C PHE A 99 0.84 -11.22 17.46
N LEU A 100 2.02 -11.51 16.91
CA LEU A 100 2.89 -12.55 17.48
C LEU A 100 4.30 -12.04 17.79
N CYS A 101 4.38 -10.97 18.58
CA CYS A 101 5.47 -10.87 19.56
C CYS A 101 4.99 -11.49 20.88
N ARG A 102 4.92 -12.83 20.92
CA ARG A 102 5.19 -13.56 22.17
C ARG A 102 6.72 -13.73 22.27
N PRO A 103 7.34 -13.66 23.45
CA PRO A 103 8.80 -13.62 23.62
C PRO A 103 9.55 -14.92 23.26
N LEU A 104 8.93 -15.85 22.50
CA LEU A 104 9.50 -17.15 22.14
C LEU A 104 9.89 -17.31 20.67
N CYS A 105 9.78 -16.28 19.83
CA CYS A 105 10.31 -16.36 18.46
C CYS A 105 11.72 -15.75 18.37
N LYS A 106 12.68 -16.32 19.12
CA LYS A 106 14.07 -16.39 18.64
C LYS A 106 14.16 -17.64 17.78
N HIS A 107 14.67 -17.51 16.56
CA HIS A 107 14.63 -18.48 15.45
C HIS A 107 13.30 -18.52 14.69
N PHE A 108 13.21 -17.72 13.63
CA PHE A 108 13.24 -18.26 12.27
C PHE A 108 13.38 -17.06 11.32
N PHE A 109 14.63 -16.70 11.08
CA PHE A 109 15.04 -15.84 9.97
C PHE A 109 15.47 -16.75 8.81
N PHE A 110 15.06 -16.36 7.60
CA PHE A 110 15.50 -16.81 6.26
C PHE A 110 15.07 -18.21 5.77
N TYR A 111 14.44 -18.24 4.58
CA TYR A 111 14.85 -18.98 3.37
C TYR A 111 14.17 -18.29 2.17
N THR A 112 14.92 -17.48 1.41
CA THR A 112 15.49 -17.74 0.07
C THR A 112 14.46 -18.06 -1.02
N ASN A 113 14.36 -17.14 -1.96
CA ASN A 113 13.78 -17.34 -3.28
C ASN A 113 14.71 -18.30 -4.05
N MET A 114 14.25 -19.52 -4.37
CA MET A 114 14.89 -20.36 -5.37
C MET A 114 14.34 -19.96 -6.74
N ALA A 115 15.12 -19.17 -7.47
CA ALA A 115 15.02 -19.06 -8.91
C ALA A 115 16.44 -19.08 -9.48
N ASN A 116 16.88 -20.26 -9.92
CA ASN A 116 17.76 -20.49 -11.07
C ASN A 116 17.96 -22.01 -11.22
N LEU A 117 17.19 -22.61 -12.13
CA LEU A 117 17.57 -23.82 -12.85
C LEU A 117 17.73 -23.43 -14.31
N LEU A 118 18.98 -23.27 -14.72
CA LEU A 118 19.49 -23.62 -16.04
C LEU A 118 20.52 -24.72 -15.81
#